data_AF-A0AAU6Q405-F1
#
_entry.id   AF-A0AAU6Q405-F1
#
_cell.length_a   1.000
_cell.length_b   1.000
_cell.length_c   1.000
_cell.angle_alpha   90.00
_cell.angle_beta   90.00
_cell.angle_gamma   90.00
#
_symmetry.space_group_name_H-M   'P 1'
#
loop_
_entity.id
_entity.type
_entity.pdbx_description
1 polymer ?
#
loop_
_entity_poly.entity_id
_entity_poly.type
_entity_poly.pdbx_seq_one_letter_code
_entity_poly.pdbx_strand_id
1 'polypeptide(L)'
;MTTAKLTSKAERLDMRLSSQQKRLLEQGAALMGLSVSDFVVQSAARAAEELVRSQQVISLTLEGQQAFAAALEAPSAPNAALKAAFRRYKTLQGEE
;
A
#
# COMPACT_ATOMS: atom_id res chain seq x y z
N MET A 1 -5.75 4.22 -36.28
CA MET A 1 -5.39 4.15 -34.85
C MET A 1 -6.56 3.54 -34.11
N THR A 2 -6.41 2.29 -33.67
CA THR A 2 -7.49 1.46 -33.12
C THR A 2 -7.58 1.72 -31.63
N THR A 3 -8.61 2.42 -31.19
CA THR A 3 -8.91 2.59 -29.76
C THR A 3 -9.39 1.28 -29.18
N ALA A 4 -8.57 0.63 -28.35
CA ALA A 4 -8.98 -0.53 -27.58
C ALA A 4 -10.01 -0.08 -26.51
N LYS A 5 -11.23 -0.60 -26.63
CA LYS A 5 -12.29 -0.43 -25.64
C LYS A 5 -11.90 -1.22 -24.38
N LEU A 6 -11.40 -0.51 -23.36
CA LEU A 6 -11.19 -1.06 -22.01
C LEU A 6 -12.54 -1.37 -21.38
N THR A 7 -13.12 -2.52 -21.70
CA THR A 7 -14.21 -3.07 -20.89
C THR A 7 -13.59 -3.58 -19.60
N SER A 8 -13.57 -2.76 -18.54
CA SER A 8 -13.25 -3.24 -17.19
C SER A 8 -14.28 -4.31 -16.85
N LYS A 9 -13.89 -5.59 -16.84
CA LYS A 9 -14.75 -6.65 -16.33
C LYS A 9 -15.02 -6.34 -14.86
N ALA A 10 -16.30 -6.22 -14.50
CA ALA A 10 -16.69 -6.16 -13.10
C ALA A 10 -16.32 -7.49 -12.44
N GLU A 11 -15.48 -7.44 -11.41
CA GLU A 11 -15.16 -8.60 -10.57
C GLU A 11 -16.15 -8.67 -9.41
N ARG A 12 -16.58 -9.89 -9.06
CA ARG A 12 -17.57 -10.12 -7.99
C ARG A 12 -16.86 -10.48 -6.70
N LEU A 13 -17.30 -9.85 -5.61
CA LEU A 13 -16.89 -10.16 -4.26
C LEU A 13 -18.06 -10.81 -3.51
N ASP A 14 -17.99 -12.13 -3.32
CA ASP A 14 -18.98 -12.87 -2.55
C ASP A 14 -18.56 -12.94 -1.07
N MET A 15 -19.44 -12.50 -0.17
CA MET A 15 -19.18 -12.49 1.27
C MET A 15 -20.36 -13.03 2.07
N ARG A 16 -20.05 -13.72 3.17
CA ARG A 16 -21.05 -14.15 4.15
C ARG A 16 -21.10 -13.14 5.29
N LEU A 17 -22.31 -12.73 5.65
CA LEU A 17 -22.57 -11.77 6.71
C LEU A 17 -23.53 -12.39 7.73
N SER A 18 -23.30 -12.11 9.01
CA SER A 18 -24.31 -12.33 10.02
C SER A 18 -25.46 -11.33 9.85
N SER A 19 -26.63 -11.66 10.38
CA SER A 19 -27.79 -10.74 10.36
C SER A 19 -27.50 -9.41 11.04
N GLN A 20 -26.64 -9.40 12.07
CA GLN A 20 -26.21 -8.18 12.74
C GLN A 20 -25.32 -7.31 11.84
N GLN A 21 -24.33 -7.92 11.17
CA GLN A 21 -23.45 -7.21 10.23
C GLN A 21 -24.26 -6.61 9.07
N LYS A 22 -25.19 -7.38 8.50
CA LYS A 22 -26.05 -6.91 7.42
C LYS A 22 -26.84 -5.65 7.82
N ARG A 23 -27.49 -5.67 9.00
CA ARG A 23 -28.25 -4.51 9.50
C ARG A 23 -27.37 -3.28 9.72
N LEU A 24 -26.16 -3.47 10.23
CA LEU A 24 -25.22 -2.38 10.45
C LEU A 24 -24.80 -1.73 9.13
N LEU A 25 -24.50 -2.54 8.11
CA LEU A 25 -24.13 -2.05 6.77
C LEU A 25 -25.31 -1.35 6.08
N GLU A 26 -26.53 -1.87 6.23
CA GLU A 26 -27.75 -1.22 5.73
C GLU A 26 -27.96 0.16 6.36
N GLN A 27 -27.77 0.29 7.67
CA GLN A 27 -27.87 1.57 8.37
C GLN A 27 -26.79 2.56 7.88
N GLY A 28 -25.54 2.12 7.77
CA GLY A 28 -24.44 2.95 7.28
C GLY A 28 -24.67 3.44 5.84
N ALA A 29 -25.12 2.54 4.97
CA ALA A 29 -25.46 2.87 3.59
C ALA A 29 -26.61 3.89 3.52
N ALA A 30 -27.66 3.71 4.33
CA ALA A 30 -28.79 4.63 4.40
C ALA A 30 -28.38 6.04 4.85
N LEU A 31 -27.49 6.15 5.84
CA LEU A 31 -26.97 7.45 6.31
C LEU A 31 -26.18 8.20 5.23
N MET A 32 -25.51 7.46 4.34
CA MET A 32 -24.76 8.03 3.22
C MET A 32 -25.58 8.19 1.94
N GLY A 33 -26.84 7.73 1.91
CA GLY A 33 -27.66 7.73 0.70
C GLY A 33 -27.14 6.80 -0.40
N LEU A 34 -26.42 5.74 -0.03
CA LEU A 34 -25.81 4.78 -0.94
C LEU A 34 -26.54 3.43 -0.92
N SER A 35 -26.33 2.62 -1.97
CA SER A 35 -26.67 1.21 -1.88
C SER A 35 -25.72 0.49 -0.91
N VAL A 36 -26.14 -0.64 -0.33
CA VAL A 36 -25.29 -1.44 0.57
C VAL A 36 -24.01 -1.88 -0.14
N SER A 37 -24.12 -2.28 -1.42
CA SER A 37 -22.98 -2.68 -2.23
C SER A 37 -22.00 -1.53 -2.43
N ASP A 38 -22.48 -0.34 -2.77
CA ASP A 38 -21.61 0.84 -2.96
C ASP A 38 -20.95 1.26 -1.65
N PHE A 39 -21.69 1.23 -0.55
CA PHE A 39 -21.17 1.53 0.77
C PHE A 39 -20.04 0.57 1.17
N VAL A 40 -20.24 -0.74 0.95
CA VAL A 40 -19.23 -1.76 1.27
C VAL A 40 -17.99 -1.60 0.40
N VAL A 41 -18.15 -1.40 -0.92
CA VAL A 41 -17.02 -1.23 -1.84
C VAL A 41 -16.22 0.02 -1.48
N GLN A 42 -16.87 1.17 -1.27
CA GLN A 42 -16.19 2.41 -0.90
C GLN A 42 -15.47 2.29 0.45
N SER A 43 -16.13 1.70 1.45
CA SER A 43 -15.53 1.52 2.78
C SER A 43 -14.33 0.58 2.74
N ALA A 44 -14.44 -0.54 2.02
CA ALA A 44 -13.34 -1.49 1.89
C ALA A 44 -12.16 -0.90 1.09
N ALA A 45 -12.44 -0.19 0.00
CA ALA A 45 -11.40 0.48 -0.79
C ALA A 45 -10.64 1.51 0.05
N ARG A 46 -11.36 2.37 0.78
CA ARG A 46 -10.75 3.36 1.67
C ARG A 46 -9.86 2.71 2.73
N ALA A 47 -10.37 1.67 3.40
CA ALA A 47 -9.60 0.95 4.42
C ALA A 47 -8.33 0.30 3.83
N ALA A 48 -8.43 -0.26 2.63
CA ALA A 48 -7.29 -0.85 1.93
C ALA A 48 -6.25 0.22 1.55
N GLU A 49 -6.68 1.37 1.01
CA GLU A 49 -5.80 2.49 0.67
C GLU A 49 -5.06 3.04 1.89
N GLU A 50 -5.76 3.22 3.01
CA GLU A 50 -5.17 3.67 4.27
C GLU A 50 -4.12 2.68 4.78
N LEU A 51 -4.41 1.38 4.73
CA LEU A 51 -3.47 0.33 5.14
C LEU A 51 -2.24 0.27 4.23
N VAL A 52 -2.44 0.26 2.91
CA VAL A 52 -1.33 0.26 1.94
C VAL A 52 -0.44 1.48 2.13
N ARG A 53 -1.04 2.66 2.28
CA ARG A 53 -0.30 3.90 2.53
C ARG A 53 0.50 3.82 3.84
N SER A 54 -0.11 3.32 4.92
CA SER A 54 0.58 3.21 6.21
C SER A 54 1.81 2.30 6.18
N GLN A 55 1.82 1.28 5.32
CA GLN A 55 2.96 0.36 5.18
C GLN A 55 4.05 0.90 4.24
N GLN A 56 3.69 1.81 3.34
CA GLN A 56 4.62 2.34 2.33
C GLN A 56 5.21 3.70 2.70
N VAL A 57 4.60 4.43 3.63
CA VAL A 57 5.05 5.77 4.03
C VAL A 57 5.94 5.68 5.27
N ILE A 58 7.20 6.08 5.11
CA ILE A 58 8.11 6.31 6.24
C ILE A 58 7.93 7.77 6.68
N SER A 59 7.27 7.95 7.83
CA SER A 59 7.14 9.27 8.46
C SER A 59 8.40 9.61 9.25
N LEU A 60 9.11 10.67 8.84
CA LEU A 60 10.31 11.16 9.51
C LEU A 60 10.01 12.42 10.33
N THR A 61 10.68 12.57 11.48
CA THR A 61 10.75 13.86 12.19
C THR A 61 11.45 14.91 11.33
N LEU A 62 11.34 16.20 11.67
CA LEU A 62 12.05 17.25 10.93
C LEU A 62 13.56 16.99 10.86
N GLU A 63 14.16 16.56 11.98
CA GLU A 63 15.58 16.17 12.05
C GLU A 63 15.88 14.99 11.12
N GLY A 64 15.01 13.97 11.11
CA GLY A 64 15.14 12.82 10.22
C GLY A 64 15.03 13.21 8.74
N GLN A 65 14.15 14.16 8.40
CA GLN A 65 14.00 14.68 7.04
C GLN A 65 15.26 15.42 6.58
N GLN A 66 15.83 16.28 7.44
CA GLN A 66 17.07 17.00 7.15
C GLN A 66 18.25 16.05 6.97
N ALA A 67 18.39 15.06 7.86
CA ALA A 67 19.44 14.05 7.77
C ALA A 67 19.30 13.21 6.49
N PHE A 68 18.06 12.83 6.13
CA PHE A 68 17.78 12.09 4.91
C PHE A 68 18.10 12.90 3.65
N ALA A 69 17.66 14.16 3.59
CA ALA A 69 17.96 15.06 2.47
C ALA A 69 19.47 15.27 2.30
N ALA A 70 20.19 15.55 3.39
CA ALA A 70 21.65 15.71 3.37
C ALA A 70 22.37 14.43 2.89
N ALA A 71 21.88 13.26 3.29
CA ALA A 71 22.43 11.98 2.84
C ALA A 71 22.19 11.71 1.34
N LEU A 72 21.10 12.23 0.76
CA LEU A 72 20.83 12.15 -0.68
C LEU A 72 21.70 13.11 -1.49
N GLU A 73 21.92 14.33 -0.99
CA GLU A 73 22.75 15.36 -1.64
C GLU A 73 24.25 15.00 -1.61
N ALA A 74 24.71 14.44 -0.50
CA ALA A 74 26.10 14.05 -0.28
C ALA A 74 26.19 12.58 0.15
N PRO A 75 25.98 11.61 -0.78
CA PRO A 75 26.02 10.20 -0.45
C PRO A 75 27.40 9.81 0.04
N SER A 76 27.45 9.17 1.21
CA SER A 76 28.69 8.70 1.81
C SER A 76 29.13 7.37 1.18
N ALA A 77 30.45 7.20 1.04
CA ALA A 77 31.00 5.96 0.51
C ALA A 77 30.69 4.78 1.46
N PRO A 78 30.45 3.57 0.92
CA PRO A 78 30.18 2.40 1.75
C PRO A 78 31.35 2.10 2.68
N ASN A 79 31.05 1.92 3.96
CA ASN A 79 32.07 1.64 4.97
C ASN A 79 32.63 0.21 4.82
N ALA A 80 33.69 -0.10 5.58
CA ALA A 80 34.37 -1.41 5.50
C ALA A 80 33.43 -2.58 5.79
N ALA A 81 32.50 -2.41 6.74
CA ALA A 81 31.52 -3.44 7.11
C ALA A 81 30.52 -3.72 5.97
N LEU A 82 29.98 -2.67 5.33
CA LEU A 82 29.06 -2.80 4.20
C LEU A 82 29.74 -3.44 2.99
N LYS A 83 30.99 -3.07 2.71
CA LYS A 83 31.81 -3.72 1.67
C LYS A 83 32.03 -5.20 1.95
N ALA A 84 32.30 -5.57 3.21
CA ALA A 84 32.48 -6.97 3.60
C ALA A 84 31.17 -7.78 3.49
N ALA A 85 30.05 -7.21 3.90
CA ALA A 85 28.73 -7.82 3.77
C ALA A 85 28.38 -8.06 2.30
N PHE A 86 28.65 -7.10 1.41
CA PHE A 86 28.42 -7.23 -0.02
C PHE A 86 29.25 -8.36 -0.65
N ARG A 87 30.54 -8.48 -0.29
CA ARG A 87 31.39 -9.60 -0.74
C ARG A 87 30.84 -10.95 -0.29
N ARG A 88 30.44 -11.06 0.99
CA ARG A 88 29.83 -12.29 1.51
C ARG A 88 28.55 -12.67 0.76
N TYR A 89 27.71 -11.68 0.44
CA TYR A 89 26.49 -11.91 -0.33
C TYR A 89 26.80 -12.44 -1.74
N LYS A 90 27.78 -11.86 -2.44
CA LYS A 90 28.21 -12.34 -3.76
C LYS A 90 28.72 -13.79 -3.74
N THR A 91 29.54 -14.14 -2.76
CA THR A 91 30.02 -15.53 -2.59
C THR A 91 28.87 -16.52 -2.35
N LEU A 92 27.79 -16.10 -1.68
CA LEU A 92 26.60 -16.95 -1.49
C LEU A 92 25.73 -17.08 -2.75
N GLN A 93 25.78 -16.11 -3.66
CA GLN A 93 25.03 -16.11 -4.93
C GLN A 93 25.78 -16.78 -6.09
N GLY A 94 27.06 -17.14 -5.91
CA GLY A 94 27.87 -17.79 -6.94
C GLY A 94 28.38 -16.86 -8.04
N GLU A 95 28.29 -15.55 -7.84
CA GLU A 95 28.87 -14.53 -8.72
C GLU A 95 30.20 -14.06 -8.14
N GLU A 96 31.32 -14.52 -8.70
CA GLU A 96 32.67 -13.98 -8.38
C GLU A 96 32.94 -12.66 -9.13
#